data_AF-A0A2V7Y3D7-F1
#
_entry.id   AF-A0A2V7Y3D7-F1
#
_cell.length_a   1.000
_cell.length_b   1.000
_cell.length_c   1.000
_cell.angle_alpha   90.00
_cell.angle_beta   90.00
_cell.angle_gamma   90.00
#
_symmetry.space_group_name_H-M   'P 1'
#
loop_
_entity.id
_entity.type
_entity.pdbx_description
1 polymer ?
#
loop_
_entity_poly.entity_id
_entity_poly.type
_entity_poly.pdbx_seq_one_letter_code
_entity_poly.pdbx_strand_id
1 'polypeptide(L)'
;MLAAAPSQRAADGLMLALRDERFDLRYRAAQALVRLRQRNASLQLDPAAVFAVARQELERARPSSRIVDHVFTVLSLALEREPLEISLRAVRGSDPGLRGTALEYLDNVLPGAIREGIWPWLGIDRPAASGRARDEMRDELLRSSSRWGRSASRRRDAVAGPPS
;
A
#
# COMPACT_ATOMS: atom_id res chain seq x y z
N MET A 1 15.13 28.28 11.26
CA MET A 1 14.83 27.25 10.24
C MET A 1 15.17 25.87 10.79
N LEU A 2 14.19 25.11 11.29
CA LEU A 2 14.33 23.68 11.61
C LEU A 2 14.04 22.88 10.34
N ALA A 3 14.96 22.96 9.37
CA ALA A 3 14.79 22.31 8.08
C ALA A 3 15.05 20.79 8.20
N ALA A 4 13.99 20.00 8.04
CA ALA A 4 14.01 18.71 7.37
C ALA A 4 15.02 17.63 7.82
N ALA A 5 15.39 17.56 9.10
CA ALA A 5 16.04 16.35 9.60
C ALA A 5 15.01 15.20 9.59
N PRO A 6 15.28 14.05 8.95
CA PRO A 6 14.43 12.86 8.99
C PRO A 6 14.45 12.26 10.40
N SER A 7 13.69 12.88 11.29
CA SER A 7 13.70 12.66 12.73
C SER A 7 12.40 12.04 13.20
N GLN A 8 12.47 11.35 14.35
CA GLN A 8 11.30 10.75 14.98
C GLN A 8 10.19 11.79 15.24
N ARG A 9 10.55 12.99 15.72
CA ARG A 9 9.59 14.07 15.96
C ARG A 9 8.80 14.48 14.71
N ALA A 10 9.46 14.51 13.55
CA ALA A 10 8.77 14.79 12.28
C ALA A 10 7.83 13.64 11.90
N ALA A 11 8.24 12.39 12.13
CA ALA A 11 7.39 11.22 11.90
C ALA A 11 6.16 11.23 12.83
N ASP A 12 6.32 11.52 14.11
CA ASP A 12 5.24 11.57 15.10
C ASP A 12 4.20 12.64 14.73
N GLY A 13 4.65 13.82 14.31
CA GLY A 13 3.76 14.89 13.85
C GLY A 13 2.97 14.51 12.60
N LEU A 14 3.60 13.81 11.64
CA LEU A 14 2.91 13.32 10.46
C LEU A 14 1.93 12.18 10.79
N MET A 15 2.26 11.31 11.74
CA MET A 15 1.35 10.27 12.24
C MET A 15 0.10 10.88 12.89
N LEU A 16 0.24 12.02 13.58
CA LEU A 16 -0.91 12.78 14.08
C LEU A 16 -1.74 13.37 12.92
N ALA A 17 -1.08 13.95 11.91
CA ALA A 17 -1.74 14.53 10.74
C ALA A 17 -2.53 13.50 9.89
N LEU A 18 -2.21 12.20 9.99
CA LEU A 18 -3.01 11.13 9.41
C LEU A 18 -4.42 11.01 10.01
N ARG A 19 -4.74 11.74 11.08
CA ARG A 19 -6.08 11.75 11.71
C ARG A 19 -6.90 13.01 11.37
N ASP A 20 -6.34 13.94 10.59
CA ASP A 20 -7.00 15.20 10.21
C ASP A 20 -8.31 14.94 9.46
N GLU A 21 -9.30 15.82 9.62
CA GLU A 21 -10.60 15.71 8.97
C GLU A 21 -10.49 15.78 7.43
N ARG A 22 -9.51 16.55 6.91
CA ARG A 22 -9.31 16.77 5.49
C ARG A 22 -8.48 15.65 4.87
N PHE A 23 -9.06 14.97 3.88
CA PHE A 23 -8.39 13.89 3.17
C PHE A 23 -7.07 14.32 2.51
N ASP A 24 -6.98 15.52 1.95
CA ASP A 24 -5.75 16.00 1.30
C ASP A 24 -4.57 16.11 2.27
N LEU A 25 -4.84 16.46 3.53
CA LEU A 25 -3.78 16.52 4.55
C LEU A 25 -3.34 15.12 4.95
N ARG A 26 -4.28 14.19 5.17
CA ARG A 26 -3.94 12.79 5.45
C ARG A 26 -3.13 12.17 4.32
N TYR A 27 -3.55 12.41 3.07
CA TYR A 27 -2.86 11.93 1.88
C TYR A 27 -1.43 12.48 1.80
N ARG A 28 -1.24 13.79 1.96
CA ARG A 28 0.09 14.42 1.96
C ARG A 28 0.96 13.94 3.12
N ALA A 29 0.37 13.73 4.30
CA ALA A 29 1.08 13.24 5.48
C ALA A 29 1.60 11.81 5.27
N ALA A 30 0.79 10.91 4.69
CA ALA A 30 1.23 9.56 4.35
C ALA A 30 2.38 9.57 3.34
N GLN A 31 2.28 10.39 2.29
CA GLN A 31 3.34 10.54 1.29
C GLN A 31 4.63 11.10 1.91
N ALA A 32 4.53 12.06 2.83
CA ALA A 32 5.68 12.59 3.56
C ALA A 32 6.33 11.53 4.46
N LEU A 33 5.53 10.72 5.18
CA LEU A 33 6.02 9.63 6.02
C LEU A 33 6.77 8.57 5.22
N VAL A 34 6.24 8.17 4.07
CA VAL A 34 6.90 7.20 3.18
C VAL A 34 8.27 7.73 2.75
N ARG A 35 8.34 9.00 2.32
CA ARG A 35 9.62 9.64 1.93
C ARG A 35 10.58 9.77 3.12
N LEU A 36 10.06 10.05 4.31
CA LEU A 36 10.86 10.16 5.54
C LEU A 36 11.48 8.80 5.90
N ARG A 37 10.69 7.72 5.86
CA ARG A 37 11.12 6.34 6.14
C ARG A 37 12.12 5.81 5.10
N GLN A 38 11.99 6.21 3.83
CA GLN A 38 12.98 5.91 2.80
C GLN A 38 14.34 6.58 3.07
N ARG A 39 14.33 7.80 3.63
CA ARG A 39 15.56 8.53 3.97
C ARG A 39 16.15 8.09 5.30
N ASN A 40 15.33 7.55 6.20
CA ASN A 40 15.74 7.06 7.50
C ASN A 40 14.95 5.80 7.87
N ALA A 41 15.54 4.63 7.61
CA ALA A 41 14.94 3.34 7.92
C ALA A 41 14.87 3.04 9.43
N SER A 42 15.58 3.80 10.28
CA SER A 42 15.58 3.61 11.74
C SER A 42 14.36 4.22 12.45
N LEU A 43 13.52 4.98 11.72
CA LEU A 43 12.30 5.57 12.25
C LEU A 43 11.37 4.50 12.80
N GLN A 44 10.93 4.72 14.04
CA GLN A 44 10.01 3.83 14.73
C GLN A 44 8.58 4.24 14.35
N LEU A 45 7.91 3.40 13.58
CA LEU A 45 6.47 3.52 13.35
C LEU A 45 5.81 2.28 13.94
N ASP A 46 4.96 2.49 14.93
CA ASP A 46 4.18 1.42 15.54
C ASP A 46 3.20 0.83 14.49
N PRO A 47 3.35 -0.46 14.11
CA PRO A 47 2.44 -1.11 13.17
C PRO A 47 0.98 -1.04 13.61
N ALA A 48 0.70 -1.13 14.92
CA ALA A 48 -0.67 -1.08 15.42
C ALA A 48 -1.31 0.30 15.15
N ALA A 49 -0.57 1.37 15.39
CA ALA A 49 -1.02 2.73 15.07
C ALA A 49 -1.25 2.94 13.55
N VAL A 50 -0.36 2.39 12.70
CA VAL A 50 -0.51 2.44 11.23
C VAL A 50 -1.76 1.68 10.78
N PHE A 51 -1.99 0.47 11.29
CA PHE A 51 -3.18 -0.32 10.97
C PHE A 51 -4.46 0.36 11.47
N ALA A 52 -4.43 1.03 12.63
CA ALA A 52 -5.56 1.80 13.12
C ALA A 52 -5.93 2.94 12.17
N VAL A 53 -4.96 3.66 11.61
CA VAL A 53 -5.21 4.70 10.59
C VAL A 53 -5.85 4.07 9.34
N ALA A 54 -5.29 2.98 8.81
CA ALA A 54 -5.82 2.31 7.63
C ALA A 54 -7.27 1.87 7.82
N ARG A 55 -7.60 1.27 8.98
CA ARG A 55 -8.96 0.89 9.35
C ARG A 55 -9.91 2.09 9.41
N GLN A 56 -9.48 3.19 10.04
CA GLN A 56 -10.29 4.41 10.15
C GLN A 56 -10.61 5.01 8.77
N GLU A 57 -9.66 4.97 7.82
CA GLU A 57 -9.93 5.41 6.45
C GLU A 57 -11.00 4.56 5.75
N LEU A 58 -10.97 3.24 5.95
CA LEU A 58 -11.99 2.33 5.41
C LEU A 58 -13.38 2.57 6.01
N GLU A 59 -13.46 2.93 7.29
CA GLU A 59 -14.73 3.20 7.98
C GLU A 59 -15.34 4.54 7.61
N ARG A 60 -14.51 5.57 7.43
CA ARG A 60 -14.97 6.96 7.22
C ARG A 60 -15.35 7.23 5.77
N ALA A 61 -14.76 6.51 4.83
CA ALA A 61 -14.78 6.90 3.44
C ALA A 61 -15.64 6.00 2.57
N ARG A 62 -16.05 6.50 1.40
CA ARG A 62 -16.76 5.70 0.39
C ARG A 62 -15.75 5.01 -0.53
N PRO A 63 -16.07 3.82 -1.08
CA PRO A 63 -15.16 3.12 -1.98
C PRO A 63 -14.73 4.00 -3.16
N SER A 64 -13.43 4.19 -3.33
CA SER A 64 -12.86 4.87 -4.51
C SER A 64 -11.40 4.45 -4.72
N SER A 65 -10.92 4.52 -5.97
CA SER A 65 -9.53 4.19 -6.29
C SER A 65 -8.54 5.02 -5.47
N ARG A 66 -8.84 6.31 -5.26
CA ARG A 66 -7.99 7.25 -4.52
C ARG A 66 -7.82 6.85 -3.05
N ILE A 67 -8.89 6.37 -2.41
CA ILE A 67 -8.83 5.95 -1.01
C ILE A 67 -8.13 4.60 -0.90
N VAL A 68 -8.37 3.67 -1.83
CA VAL A 68 -7.62 2.40 -1.89
C VAL A 68 -6.12 2.68 -2.01
N ASP A 69 -5.70 3.58 -2.91
CA ASP A 69 -4.30 3.98 -3.06
C ASP A 69 -3.73 4.57 -1.75
N HIS A 70 -4.52 5.39 -1.07
CA HIS A 70 -4.13 5.97 0.21
C HIS A 70 -3.97 4.92 1.31
N VAL A 71 -4.93 4.00 1.45
CA VAL A 71 -4.87 2.90 2.42
C VAL A 71 -3.64 2.04 2.18
N PHE A 72 -3.35 1.67 0.93
CA PHE A 72 -2.13 0.91 0.60
C PHE A 72 -0.85 1.70 0.87
N THR A 73 -0.86 3.03 0.64
CA THR A 73 0.26 3.90 1.02
C THR A 73 0.51 3.86 2.53
N VAL A 74 -0.55 3.97 3.34
CA VAL A 74 -0.45 3.89 4.81
C VAL A 74 0.06 2.52 5.24
N LEU A 75 -0.50 1.43 4.70
CA LEU A 75 -0.08 0.06 5.02
C LEU A 75 1.39 -0.21 4.69
N SER A 76 1.95 0.42 3.65
CA SER A 76 3.37 0.31 3.31
C SER A 76 4.33 0.90 4.37
N LEU A 77 3.80 1.65 5.34
CA LEU A 77 4.57 2.15 6.47
C LEU A 77 4.82 1.07 7.54
N ALA A 78 4.06 -0.02 7.54
CA ALA A 78 4.17 -1.13 8.48
C ALA A 78 4.46 -2.49 7.81
N LEU A 79 4.06 -2.64 6.55
CA LEU A 79 4.27 -3.84 5.74
C LEU A 79 5.36 -3.63 4.69
N GLU A 80 5.85 -4.72 4.11
CA GLU A 80 6.84 -4.65 3.03
C GLU A 80 6.23 -4.01 1.79
N ARG A 81 6.84 -2.89 1.36
CA ARG A 81 6.28 -2.03 0.33
C ARG A 81 6.16 -2.69 -1.04
N GLU A 82 7.22 -3.36 -1.49
CA GLU A 82 7.27 -3.91 -2.85
C GLU A 82 6.20 -5.00 -3.08
N PRO A 83 6.08 -6.04 -2.23
CA PRO A 83 5.00 -7.03 -2.35
C PRO A 83 3.60 -6.41 -2.30
N LEU A 84 3.40 -5.39 -1.46
CA LEU A 84 2.12 -4.70 -1.31
C LEU A 84 1.73 -3.92 -2.58
N GLU A 85 2.69 -3.21 -3.20
CA GLU A 85 2.47 -2.50 -4.47
C GLU A 85 2.21 -3.46 -5.64
N ILE A 86 2.93 -4.59 -5.70
CA ILE A 86 2.69 -5.64 -6.70
C ILE A 86 1.29 -6.20 -6.53
N SER A 87 0.87 -6.47 -5.29
CA SER A 87 -0.46 -7.01 -5.00
C SER A 87 -1.57 -6.07 -5.45
N LEU A 88 -1.47 -4.77 -5.16
CA LEU A 88 -2.46 -3.79 -5.62
C LEU A 88 -2.55 -3.73 -7.14
N ARG A 89 -1.40 -3.78 -7.84
CA ARG A 89 -1.36 -3.77 -9.30
C ARG A 89 -1.97 -5.03 -9.90
N ALA A 90 -1.70 -6.19 -9.31
CA ALA A 90 -2.23 -7.48 -9.72
C ALA A 90 -3.76 -7.53 -9.56
N VAL A 91 -4.28 -7.05 -8.43
CA VAL A 91 -5.74 -7.00 -8.18
C VAL A 91 -6.47 -6.12 -9.19
N ARG A 92 -5.86 -5.01 -9.61
CA ARG A 92 -6.40 -4.12 -10.66
C ARG A 92 -6.17 -4.60 -12.09
N GLY A 93 -5.31 -5.61 -12.27
CA GLY A 93 -4.97 -6.19 -13.56
C GLY A 93 -5.99 -7.23 -14.03
N SER A 94 -5.74 -7.79 -15.21
CA SER A 94 -6.60 -8.79 -15.85
C SER A 94 -6.05 -10.22 -15.79
N ASP A 95 -4.87 -10.46 -15.21
CA ASP A 95 -4.30 -11.81 -15.06
C ASP A 95 -4.91 -12.51 -13.82
N PRO A 96 -5.73 -13.55 -14.01
CA PRO A 96 -6.42 -14.21 -12.91
C PRO A 96 -5.48 -14.95 -11.95
N GLY A 97 -4.37 -15.50 -12.45
CA GLY A 97 -3.41 -16.23 -11.64
C GLY A 97 -2.65 -15.31 -10.70
N LEU A 98 -2.10 -14.22 -11.25
CA LEU A 98 -1.41 -13.21 -10.45
C LEU A 98 -2.36 -12.50 -9.47
N ARG A 99 -3.60 -12.25 -9.89
CA ARG A 99 -4.65 -11.72 -9.02
C ARG A 99 -4.93 -12.67 -7.86
N GLY A 100 -5.03 -13.97 -8.10
CA GLY A 100 -5.18 -14.99 -7.04
C GLY A 100 -4.05 -14.93 -6.01
N THR A 101 -2.79 -14.97 -6.45
CA THR A 101 -1.61 -14.90 -5.57
C THR A 101 -1.55 -13.60 -4.77
N ALA A 102 -1.86 -12.46 -5.40
CA ALA A 102 -1.91 -11.18 -4.71
C ALA A 102 -2.96 -11.14 -3.61
N LEU A 103 -4.12 -11.76 -3.83
CA LEU A 103 -5.18 -11.81 -2.84
C LEU A 103 -4.85 -12.74 -1.68
N GLU A 104 -4.21 -13.87 -1.94
CA GLU A 104 -3.71 -14.75 -0.89
C GLU A 104 -2.65 -14.05 -0.03
N TYR A 105 -1.70 -13.35 -0.66
CA TYR A 105 -0.70 -12.56 0.06
C TYR A 105 -1.36 -11.53 0.99
N LEU A 106 -2.30 -10.74 0.45
CA LEU A 106 -3.04 -9.74 1.21
C LEU A 106 -3.91 -10.36 2.31
N ASP A 107 -4.53 -11.52 2.11
CA ASP A 107 -5.27 -12.24 3.16
C ASP A 107 -4.33 -12.64 4.31
N ASN A 108 -3.09 -13.03 4.01
CA ASN A 108 -2.09 -13.40 5.01
C ASN A 108 -1.57 -12.20 5.81
N VAL A 109 -1.22 -11.09 5.14
CA VAL A 109 -0.50 -9.97 5.79
C VAL A 109 -1.42 -8.91 6.38
N LEU A 110 -2.66 -8.78 5.91
CA LEU A 110 -3.58 -7.76 6.41
C LEU A 110 -4.30 -8.24 7.67
N PRO A 111 -4.41 -7.41 8.72
CA PRO A 111 -5.25 -7.70 9.88
C PRO A 111 -6.73 -7.90 9.51
N GLY A 112 -7.45 -8.72 10.27
CA GLY A 112 -8.85 -9.11 9.99
C GLY A 112 -9.78 -7.94 9.69
N ALA A 113 -9.80 -6.92 10.55
CA ALA A 113 -10.65 -5.74 10.36
C ALA A 113 -10.34 -4.96 9.06
N ILE A 114 -9.08 -4.95 8.62
CA ILE A 114 -8.69 -4.29 7.36
C ILE A 114 -9.13 -5.14 6.16
N ARG A 115 -8.99 -6.46 6.22
CA ARG A 115 -9.46 -7.39 5.17
C ARG A 115 -10.95 -7.25 4.93
N GLU A 116 -11.73 -7.26 6.01
CA GLU A 116 -13.19 -7.12 5.97
C GLU A 116 -13.62 -5.80 5.32
N GLY A 117 -12.91 -4.71 5.59
CA GLY A 117 -13.20 -3.41 4.99
C GLY A 117 -12.75 -3.27 3.53
N ILE A 118 -11.61 -3.85 3.14
CA ILE A 118 -11.00 -3.62 1.83
C ILE A 118 -11.48 -4.60 0.75
N TRP A 119 -11.86 -5.84 1.08
CA TRP A 119 -12.34 -6.84 0.09
C TRP A 119 -13.52 -6.38 -0.76
N PRO A 120 -14.58 -5.80 -0.18
CA PRO A 120 -15.70 -5.29 -0.98
C PRO A 120 -15.27 -4.18 -1.95
N TRP A 121 -14.24 -3.40 -1.60
CA TRP A 121 -13.76 -2.29 -2.42
C TRP A 121 -12.90 -2.75 -3.60
N LEU A 122 -12.33 -3.95 -3.50
CA LEU A 122 -11.61 -4.60 -4.58
C LEU A 122 -12.55 -5.41 -5.52
N GLY A 123 -13.85 -5.44 -5.21
CA GLY A 123 -14.86 -6.18 -5.98
C GLY A 123 -14.67 -7.69 -5.88
N ILE A 124 -14.35 -8.18 -4.68
CA ILE A 124 -13.94 -9.57 -4.43
C ILE A 124 -14.73 -10.12 -3.25
N ASP A 125 -15.40 -11.25 -3.46
CA ASP A 125 -15.84 -12.13 -2.38
C ASP A 125 -14.60 -12.83 -1.81
N ARG A 126 -14.44 -12.79 -0.48
CA ARG A 126 -13.23 -13.19 0.24
C ARG A 126 -12.57 -14.45 -0.37
N PRO A 127 -11.27 -14.42 -0.74
CA PRO A 127 -10.59 -15.60 -1.25
C PRO A 127 -10.66 -16.73 -0.22
N ALA A 128 -10.94 -17.95 -0.66
CA ALA A 128 -10.85 -19.12 0.20
C ALA A 128 -9.39 -19.28 0.66
N ALA A 129 -9.15 -19.21 1.98
CA ALA A 129 -7.81 -19.29 2.54
C ALA A 129 -7.14 -20.63 2.16
N SER A 130 -6.01 -20.57 1.44
CA SER A 130 -5.32 -21.76 0.89
C SER A 130 -4.20 -22.32 1.78
N GLY A 131 -3.97 -21.75 2.97
CA GLY A 131 -3.07 -22.31 3.99
C GLY A 131 -1.57 -22.34 3.65
N ARG A 132 -1.10 -21.75 2.54
CA ARG A 132 0.34 -21.74 2.20
C ARG A 132 1.15 -20.79 3.10
N ALA A 133 2.45 -21.05 3.22
CA ALA A 133 3.37 -20.24 4.02
C ALA A 133 3.64 -18.86 3.38
N ARG A 134 3.77 -17.82 4.22
CA ARG A 134 3.94 -16.41 3.82
C ARG A 134 5.14 -16.18 2.89
N ASP A 135 6.25 -16.86 3.14
CA ASP A 135 7.50 -16.66 2.39
C ASP A 135 7.40 -17.25 0.97
N GLU A 136 6.75 -18.40 0.81
CA GLU A 136 6.51 -19.02 -0.50
C GLU A 136 5.64 -18.13 -1.40
N MET A 137 4.58 -17.54 -0.82
CA MET A 137 3.69 -16.63 -1.55
C MET A 137 4.42 -15.34 -1.96
N ARG A 138 5.23 -14.76 -1.06
CA ARG A 138 6.07 -13.60 -1.36
C ARG A 138 7.02 -13.90 -2.51
N ASP A 139 7.73 -15.02 -2.46
CA ASP A 139 8.73 -15.37 -3.47
C ASP A 139 8.09 -15.66 -4.82
N GLU A 140 6.92 -16.31 -4.85
CA GLU A 140 6.15 -16.49 -6.08
C GLU A 140 5.69 -15.15 -6.66
N LEU A 141 5.22 -14.23 -5.81
CA LEU A 141 4.80 -12.89 -6.22
C LEU A 141 5.96 -12.09 -6.84
N LEU A 142 7.13 -12.11 -6.20
CA LEU A 142 8.35 -11.44 -6.68
C LEU A 142 8.89 -12.09 -7.98
N ARG A 143 8.84 -13.42 -8.09
CA ARG A 143 9.23 -14.14 -9.31
C ARG A 143 8.30 -13.81 -10.47
N SER A 144 6.99 -13.76 -10.22
CA SER A 144 5.98 -13.45 -11.24
C SER A 144 6.00 -11.98 -11.66
N SER A 145 6.27 -11.03 -10.76
CA SER A 145 6.41 -9.61 -11.09
C SER A 145 7.66 -9.30 -11.92
N SER A 146 8.75 -10.03 -11.68
CA SER A 146 10.03 -9.87 -12.40
C SER A 146 9.90 -10.21 -13.89
N ARG A 147 9.03 -11.16 -14.24
CA ARG A 147 8.68 -11.47 -15.64
C ARG A 147 7.99 -10.30 -16.36
N TRP A 148 7.37 -9.39 -15.61
CA TRP A 148 6.56 -8.27 -16.10
C TRP A 148 7.24 -6.91 -15.97
N GLY A 149 8.35 -6.79 -15.24
CA GLY A 149 9.13 -5.55 -15.09
C GLY A 149 9.57 -4.92 -16.42
N ARG A 150 9.64 -5.71 -17.50
CA ARG A 150 9.92 -5.25 -18.87
C ARG A 150 8.72 -4.61 -19.59
N SER A 151 7.50 -4.83 -19.11
CA SER A 151 6.25 -4.35 -19.72
C SER A 151 5.72 -3.08 -19.04
N ALA A 152 5.90 -2.96 -17.72
CA ALA A 152 5.45 -1.80 -16.95
C ALA A 152 6.31 -0.54 -17.18
N SER A 153 7.58 -0.69 -17.60
CA SER A 153 8.42 0.45 -18.00
C SER A 153 7.95 1.05 -19.33
N ARG A 154 7.56 0.23 -20.31
CA ARG A 154 7.12 0.70 -21.65
C ARG A 154 5.87 1.58 -21.62
N ARG A 155 4.98 1.41 -20.62
CA ARG A 155 3.78 2.27 -20.47
C ARG A 155 4.08 3.64 -19.86
N ARG A 156 5.20 3.83 -19.15
CA ARG A 156 5.63 5.16 -18.68
C ARG A 156 6.35 5.95 -19.77
N ASP A 157 7.08 5.27 -20.65
CA ASP A 157 7.81 5.92 -21.74
C ASP A 157 6.89 6.28 -22.93
N ALA A 158 5.72 5.66 -23.07
CA ALA A 158 4.77 5.91 -24.16
C ALA A 158 3.83 7.13 -23.95
N VAL A 159 3.84 7.76 -22.77
CA VAL A 159 3.03 8.96 -22.46
C VAL A 159 3.83 10.28 -22.59
N ALA A 160 5.15 10.19 -22.82
CA ALA A 160 5.99 11.35 -23.15
C ALA A 160 6.26 11.37 -24.66
N GLY A 161 5.24 11.71 -25.46
CA GLY A 161 5.45 12.08 -26.86
C GLY A 161 6.21 13.40 -26.96
N PRO A 162 7.12 13.58 -27.93
CA PRO A 162 7.96 14.77 -28.02
C PRO A 162 7.12 16.02 -28.33
N PRO A 163 7.44 17.19 -27.73
CA PRO A 163 6.80 18.44 -28.09
C PRO A 163 7.17 18.81 -29.54
N SER A 164 6.16 19.15 -30.34
CA SER A 164 6.31 19.87 -31.62
C SER A 164 6.46 21.36 -31.36
#